data_AF-A0A3L8DGJ1-F1
#
_entry.id   AF-A0A3L8DGJ1-F1
#
_cell.length_a   1.000
_cell.length_b   1.000
_cell.length_c   1.000
_cell.angle_alpha   90.00
_cell.angle_beta   90.00
_cell.angle_gamma   90.00
#
_symmetry.space_group_name_H-M   'P 1'
#
loop_
_entity.id
_entity.type
_entity.pdbx_description
1 polymer ?
#
loop_
_entity_poly.entity_id
_entity_poly.type
_entity_poly.pdbx_seq_one_letter_code
_entity_poly.pdbx_strand_id
1 'polypeptide(L)'
;MRRIAEEDLRYKSYVIKVRQMLSEAAKMKIVARCNLLLSSLKNSEQSRFESFGLLRVERIDRVTNKSRHPNVTSLQAAIKAAFANMDKNALQRACQRFRTRIEAVIEAKGGYIE
;
A
#
# COMPACT_ATOMS: atom_id res chain seq x y z
N MET A 1 4.44 -29.14 27.21
CA MET A 1 4.68 -28.89 25.77
C MET A 1 5.99 -29.55 25.42
N ARG A 2 5.94 -30.69 24.70
CA ARG A 2 7.05 -31.64 24.51
C ARG A 2 7.98 -31.17 23.38
N ARG A 3 9.28 -31.49 23.49
CA ARG A 3 10.44 -31.08 22.66
C ARG A 3 10.30 -31.22 21.12
N ILE A 4 9.22 -31.83 20.65
CA ILE A 4 8.90 -32.08 19.23
C ILE A 4 8.87 -30.77 18.40
N ALA A 5 8.38 -29.66 18.97
CA ALA A 5 8.30 -28.39 18.24
C ALA A 5 9.68 -27.74 17.96
N GLU A 6 10.64 -27.92 18.86
CA GLU A 6 11.98 -27.34 18.74
C GLU A 6 12.95 -28.26 18.00
N GLU A 7 12.90 -29.57 18.28
CA GLU A 7 13.86 -30.55 17.75
C GLU A 7 13.52 -30.99 16.31
N ASP A 8 12.27 -31.41 16.06
CA ASP A 8 11.89 -31.98 14.76
C ASP A 8 11.51 -30.91 13.73
N LEU A 9 10.71 -29.93 14.13
CA LEU A 9 10.24 -28.88 13.22
C LEU A 9 11.23 -27.71 13.09
N ARG A 10 12.30 -27.68 13.91
CA ARG A 10 13.21 -26.54 14.06
C ARG A 10 12.48 -25.20 14.17
N TYR A 11 11.30 -25.22 14.79
CA TYR A 11 10.43 -24.07 14.84
C TYR A 11 11.00 -23.10 15.88
N LYS A 12 11.95 -22.25 15.46
CA LYS A 12 12.27 -21.04 16.23
C LYS A 12 10.98 -20.26 16.32
N SER A 13 10.38 -20.20 17.51
CA SER A 13 9.21 -19.38 17.75
C SER A 13 9.54 -17.97 17.26
N TYR A 14 8.82 -17.52 16.23
CA TYR A 14 8.95 -16.14 15.79
C TYR A 14 8.53 -15.29 16.99
N VAL A 15 9.48 -14.59 17.60
CA VAL A 15 9.16 -13.58 18.61
C VAL A 15 8.34 -12.53 17.89
N ILE A 16 7.03 -12.54 18.12
CA ILE A 16 6.12 -11.52 17.62
C ILE A 16 6.62 -10.20 18.21
N LYS A 17 7.27 -9.39 17.38
CA LYS A 17 7.65 -8.03 17.77
C LYS A 17 6.35 -7.28 17.95
N VAL A 18 5.94 -7.09 19.21
CA VAL A 18 4.69 -6.44 19.63
C VAL A 18 4.53 -5.03 19.03
N ARG A 19 5.60 -4.44 18.48
CA ARG A 19 5.55 -3.24 17.65
C ARG A 19 6.50 -3.37 16.46
N GLN A 20 6.01 -3.09 15.26
CA GLN A 20 6.90 -2.57 14.21
C GLN A 20 7.37 -1.20 14.68
N MET A 21 8.52 -1.12 15.35
CA MET A 21 9.10 0.16 15.71
C MET A 21 9.68 0.80 14.46
N LEU A 22 8.87 1.63 13.81
CA LEU A 22 9.33 2.53 12.78
C LEU A 22 10.36 3.48 13.40
N SER A 23 11.62 3.33 13.02
CA SER A 23 12.71 4.13 13.60
C SER A 23 12.53 5.61 13.27
N GLU A 24 13.05 6.49 14.12
CA GLU A 24 13.02 7.94 13.86
C GLU A 24 13.70 8.28 12.53
N ALA A 25 14.77 7.56 12.17
CA ALA A 25 15.41 7.71 10.87
C ALA A 25 14.50 7.31 9.70
N ALA A 26 13.66 6.27 9.86
CA ALA A 26 12.69 5.88 8.85
C ALA A 26 11.55 6.91 8.73
N LYS A 27 11.05 7.42 9.85
CA LYS A 27 10.06 8.51 9.89
C LYS A 27 10.56 9.76 9.16
N MET A 28 11.80 10.16 9.41
CA MET A 28 12.45 11.29 8.74
C MET A 28 12.49 11.11 7.22
N LYS A 29 12.85 9.90 6.74
CA LYS A 29 12.84 9.59 5.30
C LYS A 29 11.44 9.66 4.70
N ILE A 30 10.43 9.20 5.44
CA ILE A 30 9.03 9.28 5.01
C ILE A 30 8.59 10.74 4.89
N VAL A 31 8.83 11.56 5.91
CA VAL A 31 8.49 13.00 5.89
C VAL A 31 9.19 13.72 4.73
N ALA A 32 10.48 13.47 4.51
CA ALA A 32 11.22 14.05 3.39
C ALA A 32 10.60 13.68 2.04
N ARG A 33 10.22 12.41 1.87
CA ARG A 33 9.54 11.94 0.65
C ARG A 33 8.15 12.55 0.48
N CYS A 34 7.38 12.67 1.56
CA CYS A 34 6.05 13.29 1.57
C CYS A 34 6.14 14.78 1.17
N ASN A 35 7.11 15.52 1.68
CA ASN A 35 7.33 16.92 1.31
C ASN A 35 7.70 17.08 -0.17
N LEU A 36 8.54 16.19 -0.71
CA LEU A 36 8.87 16.16 -2.12
C LEU A 36 7.61 15.89 -2.98
N LEU A 37 6.84 14.87 -2.61
CA LEU A 37 5.60 14.52 -3.30
C LEU A 37 4.57 15.66 -3.26
N LEU A 38 4.40 16.32 -2.11
CA LEU A 38 3.48 17.43 -1.96
C LEU A 38 3.89 18.62 -2.84
N SER A 39 5.19 18.89 -2.96
CA SER A 39 5.72 19.94 -3.83
C SER A 39 5.48 19.62 -5.30
N SER A 40 5.69 18.37 -5.72
CA SER A 40 5.38 17.92 -7.08
C SER A 40 3.88 18.01 -7.42
N LEU A 41 3.01 17.73 -6.45
CA LEU A 41 1.55 17.86 -6.61
C LEU A 41 1.07 19.32 -6.72
N LYS A 42 1.80 20.28 -6.14
CA LYS A 42 1.48 21.72 -6.26
C LYS A 42 1.76 22.27 -7.66
N ASN A 43 2.73 21.71 -8.36
CA ASN A 43 3.28 22.29 -9.60
C ASN A 43 2.61 21.84 -10.90
N SER A 44 1.50 21.10 -10.87
CA SER A 44 0.87 20.70 -12.13
C SER A 44 -0.60 20.30 -12.02
N GLU A 45 -1.37 20.78 -12.99
CA GLU A 45 -2.67 20.20 -13.35
C GLU A 45 -2.52 18.77 -13.92
N GLN A 46 -1.28 18.34 -14.24
CA GLN A 46 -0.90 17.12 -14.98
C GLN A 46 -0.29 15.97 -14.14
N SER A 47 0.20 16.20 -12.89
CA SER A 47 0.85 15.16 -12.05
C SER A 47 -0.09 14.08 -11.51
N ARG A 48 -1.36 14.09 -11.93
CA ARG A 48 -2.39 13.14 -11.49
C ARG A 48 -2.00 11.68 -11.78
N PHE A 49 -1.09 11.43 -12.74
CA PHE A 49 -0.87 10.08 -13.28
C PHE A 49 0.02 9.13 -12.48
N GLU A 50 1.04 9.59 -11.75
CA GLU A 50 1.93 8.65 -11.02
C GLU A 50 1.42 8.31 -9.62
N SER A 51 0.61 9.18 -9.01
CA SER A 51 -0.11 8.88 -7.76
C SER A 51 -1.16 7.76 -7.91
N PHE A 52 -1.49 7.37 -9.14
CA PHE A 52 -2.42 6.27 -9.43
C PHE A 52 -1.90 4.89 -9.03
N GLY A 53 -0.57 4.68 -8.90
CA GLY A 53 0.00 3.35 -8.73
C GLY A 53 -0.50 2.60 -7.49
N LEU A 54 -0.52 3.25 -6.32
CA LEU A 54 -0.87 2.59 -5.05
C LEU A 54 -2.39 2.38 -4.88
N LEU A 55 -3.20 3.39 -5.21
CA LEU A 55 -4.67 3.32 -5.11
C LEU A 55 -5.29 2.35 -6.13
N ARG A 56 -4.62 2.17 -7.27
CA ARG A 56 -5.03 1.24 -8.33
C ARG A 56 -4.83 -0.22 -7.91
N VAL A 57 -3.76 -0.53 -7.17
CA VAL A 57 -3.45 -1.90 -6.74
C VAL A 57 -4.48 -2.42 -5.74
N GLU A 58 -4.79 -1.67 -4.68
CA GLU A 58 -5.76 -2.10 -3.66
C GLU A 58 -7.15 -2.43 -4.24
N ARG A 59 -7.63 -1.60 -5.17
CA ARG A 59 -8.92 -1.80 -5.82
C ARG A 59 -8.91 -3.03 -6.74
N ILE A 60 -7.84 -3.21 -7.51
CA ILE A 60 -7.70 -4.39 -8.38
C ILE A 60 -7.68 -5.65 -7.53
N ASP A 61 -6.85 -5.68 -6.48
CA ASP A 61 -6.74 -6.81 -5.56
C ASP A 61 -8.09 -7.15 -4.94
N ARG A 62 -8.84 -6.15 -4.47
CA ARG A 62 -10.19 -6.38 -3.91
C ARG A 62 -11.15 -6.98 -4.92
N VAL A 63 -11.04 -6.66 -6.20
CA VAL A 63 -11.94 -7.20 -7.24
C VAL A 63 -11.50 -8.59 -7.68
N THR A 64 -10.21 -8.79 -7.93
CA THR A 64 -9.67 -10.06 -8.42
C THR A 64 -9.71 -11.13 -7.35
N ASN A 65 -9.47 -10.78 -6.08
CA ASN A 65 -9.42 -11.77 -4.99
C ASN A 65 -10.80 -12.19 -4.47
N LYS A 66 -11.90 -11.61 -4.98
CA LYS A 66 -13.27 -12.08 -4.67
C LYS A 66 -13.56 -13.47 -5.21
N SER A 67 -12.89 -13.86 -6.28
CA SER A 67 -13.05 -15.16 -6.94
C SER A 67 -11.73 -15.92 -6.89
N ARG A 68 -11.82 -17.24 -6.72
CA ARG A 68 -10.66 -18.11 -6.85
C ARG A 68 -10.25 -18.22 -8.33
N HIS A 69 -8.95 -18.15 -8.60
CA HIS A 69 -8.40 -18.34 -9.94
C HIS A 69 -7.70 -19.70 -10.02
N PRO A 70 -8.00 -20.54 -11.03
CA PRO A 70 -7.41 -21.88 -11.14
C PRO A 70 -5.93 -21.87 -11.59
N ASN A 71 -5.48 -20.81 -12.26
CA ASN A 71 -4.11 -20.66 -12.72
C ASN A 71 -3.72 -19.18 -12.89
N VAL A 72 -2.43 -18.95 -13.13
CA VAL A 72 -1.85 -17.61 -13.31
C VAL A 72 -2.46 -16.88 -14.50
N THR A 73 -2.75 -17.57 -15.61
CA THR A 73 -3.36 -16.97 -16.80
C THR A 73 -4.75 -16.40 -16.51
N SER A 74 -5.57 -17.15 -15.76
CA SER A 74 -6.89 -16.71 -15.29
C SER A 74 -6.78 -15.48 -14.39
N LEU A 75 -5.84 -15.49 -13.45
CA LEU A 75 -5.59 -14.35 -12.57
C LEU A 75 -5.15 -13.12 -13.37
N GLN A 76 -4.23 -13.29 -14.33
CA GLN A 76 -3.74 -12.20 -15.17
C GLN A 76 -4.87 -11.62 -16.04
N ALA A 77 -5.74 -12.47 -16.60
CA ALA A 77 -6.92 -12.03 -17.34
C ALA A 77 -7.88 -11.23 -16.44
N ALA A 78 -8.13 -11.71 -15.22
CA ALA A 78 -8.97 -11.02 -14.25
C ALA A 78 -8.39 -9.66 -13.84
N ILE A 79 -7.07 -9.56 -13.61
CA ILE A 79 -6.37 -8.30 -13.31
C ILE A 79 -6.53 -7.31 -14.48
N LYS A 80 -6.30 -7.76 -15.71
CA LYS A 80 -6.45 -6.94 -16.92
C LYS A 80 -7.88 -6.43 -17.07
N ALA A 81 -8.88 -7.29 -16.87
CA ALA A 81 -10.29 -6.94 -16.94
C ALA A 81 -10.70 -5.96 -15.83
N ALA A 82 -10.26 -6.21 -14.59
CA ALA A 82 -10.51 -5.31 -13.46
C ALA A 82 -9.88 -3.92 -13.69
N PHE A 83 -8.71 -3.89 -14.32
CA PHE A 83 -8.07 -2.63 -14.68
C PHE A 83 -8.82 -1.87 -15.78
N ALA A 84 -9.25 -2.57 -16.84
CA ALA A 84 -10.01 -1.95 -17.94
C ALA A 84 -11.36 -1.39 -17.48
N ASN A 85 -12.01 -2.04 -16.51
CA ASN A 85 -13.31 -1.63 -15.97
C ASN A 85 -13.21 -0.62 -14.81
N MET A 86 -12.05 0.02 -14.60
CA MET A 86 -11.87 0.93 -13.47
C MET A 86 -12.59 2.26 -13.71
N ASP A 87 -13.52 2.60 -12.81
CA ASP A 87 -14.23 3.89 -12.84
C ASP A 87 -13.24 5.07 -12.69
N LYS A 88 -13.13 5.88 -13.75
CA LYS A 88 -12.29 7.08 -13.81
C LYS A 88 -12.65 8.09 -12.72
N ASN A 89 -13.93 8.23 -12.37
CA ASN A 89 -14.38 9.15 -11.32
C ASN A 89 -13.91 8.68 -9.94
N ALA A 90 -14.01 7.38 -9.66
CA ALA A 90 -13.46 6.82 -8.44
C ALA A 90 -11.94 6.94 -8.34
N LEU A 91 -11.23 6.81 -9.48
CA LEU A 91 -9.79 7.02 -9.52
C LEU A 91 -9.42 8.49 -9.24
N GLN A 92 -10.19 9.43 -9.77
CA GLN A 92 -10.02 10.86 -9.48
C GLN A 92 -10.27 11.18 -7.99
N ARG A 93 -11.35 10.64 -7.40
CA ARG A 93 -11.63 10.77 -5.96
C ARG A 93 -10.52 10.19 -5.09
N ALA A 94 -9.96 9.05 -5.49
CA ALA A 94 -8.84 8.42 -4.81
C ALA A 94 -7.59 9.32 -4.83
N CYS A 95 -7.26 9.90 -5.97
CA CYS A 95 -6.14 10.85 -6.08
C CYS A 95 -6.36 12.14 -5.30
N GLN A 96 -7.59 12.65 -5.23
CA GLN A 96 -7.91 13.80 -4.36
C GLN A 96 -7.60 13.49 -2.90
N ARG A 97 -7.91 12.29 -2.42
CA ARG A 97 -7.61 11.83 -1.04
C ARG A 97 -6.12 11.64 -0.79
N PHE A 98 -5.32 11.37 -1.83
CA PHE A 98 -3.88 11.12 -1.67
C PHE A 98 -3.15 12.32 -1.07
N ARG A 99 -3.53 13.54 -1.48
CA ARG A 99 -2.98 14.77 -0.90
C ARG A 99 -3.25 14.86 0.59
N THR A 100 -4.50 14.68 1.00
CA THR A 100 -4.91 14.72 2.42
C THR A 100 -4.15 13.68 3.24
N ARG A 101 -3.89 12.48 2.68
CA ARG A 101 -3.08 11.46 3.36
C ARG A 101 -1.62 11.85 3.49
N ILE A 102 -1.02 12.47 2.47
CA ILE A 102 0.36 12.99 2.56
C ILE A 102 0.45 14.05 3.67
N GLU A 103 -0.51 14.97 3.71
CA GLU A 103 -0.58 16.02 4.74
C GLU A 103 -0.71 15.40 6.14
N ALA A 104 -1.58 14.40 6.31
CA ALA A 104 -1.72 13.67 7.57
C ALA A 104 -0.44 12.93 8.00
N VAL A 105 0.31 12.34 7.06
CA VAL A 105 1.62 11.70 7.38
C VAL A 105 2.64 12.74 7.84
N ILE A 106 2.64 13.93 7.22
CA ILE A 106 3.53 15.02 7.64
C ILE A 106 3.15 15.49 9.05
N GLU A 107 1.86 15.67 9.34
CA GLU A 107 1.35 16.01 10.67
C GLU A 107 1.72 14.95 11.72
N ALA A 108 1.61 13.67 11.36
CA ALA A 108 2.06 12.54 12.18
C ALA A 108 3.59 12.38 12.25
N LYS A 109 4.37 13.32 11.70
CA LYS A 109 5.84 13.31 11.65
C LYS A 109 6.40 12.00 11.05
N GLY A 110 5.77 11.50 9.99
CA GLY A 110 6.16 10.24 9.33
C GLY A 110 5.67 8.99 10.05
N GLY A 111 4.84 9.15 11.08
CA GLY A 111 4.16 8.06 11.77
C GLY A 111 3.01 7.45 10.96
N TYR A 112 2.40 6.42 11.54
CA TYR A 112 1.22 5.79 10.96
C TYR A 112 0.00 6.71 11.02
N ILE A 113 -0.87 6.58 10.02
CA ILE A 113 -2.15 7.27 9.89
C ILE A 113 -3.23 6.23 9.57
N GLU A 114 -4.48 6.52 9.91
CA GLU A 114 -5.65 5.72 9.53
C GLU A 114 -6.09 6.01 8.08
#